data_AF-A0A974GXB0-F1
#
_entry.id   AF-A0A974GXB0-F1
#
_cell.length_a   1.000
_cell.length_b   1.000
_cell.length_c   1.000
_cell.angle_alpha   90.00
_cell.angle_beta   90.00
_cell.angle_gamma   90.00
#
_symmetry.space_group_name_H-M   'P 1'
#
loop_
_entity.id
_entity.type
_entity.pdbx_description
1 polymer ?
#
loop_
_entity_poly.entity_id
_entity_poly.type
_entity_poly.pdbx_seq_one_letter_code
_entity_poly.pdbx_strand_id
1 'polypeptide(L)' 'MSNKEIIMEIIEKIPEYKLAYIISFLRGFQMDDEIEDDLFCEALYQDYLKNSTAEDKELIPIEEAAKMLGVDL' A
#
# COMPACT_ATOMS: atom_id res chain seq x y z
N MET A 1 5.24 4.70 34.79
CA MET A 1 5.07 3.78 33.65
C MET A 1 4.64 4.61 32.45
N SER A 2 5.39 4.53 31.36
CA SER A 2 5.11 5.25 30.12
C SER A 2 4.06 4.51 29.28
N ASN A 3 3.41 5.23 28.36
CA ASN A 3 2.46 4.62 27.44
C ASN A 3 3.07 3.48 26.62
N LYS A 4 4.38 3.56 26.29
CA LYS A 4 5.10 2.48 25.60
C LYS A 4 5.21 1.21 26.44
N GLU A 5 5.51 1.36 27.73
CA GLU A 5 5.60 0.23 28.66
C GLU A 5 4.24 -0.46 28.82
N ILE A 6 3.16 0.32 28.90
CA ILE A 6 1.77 -0.20 28.96
C ILE A 6 1.42 -0.99 27.70
N ILE A 7 1.78 -0.49 26.52
CA ILE A 7 1.50 -1.17 25.24
C ILE A 7 2.23 -2.51 25.18
N MET A 8 3.49 -2.58 25.61
CA MET A 8 4.26 -3.82 25.62
C MET A 8 3.62 -4.88 26.53
N GLU A 9 3.20 -4.50 27.74
CA GLU A 9 2.51 -5.44 28.65
C GLU A 9 1.18 -5.98 28.09
N ILE A 10 0.49 -5.18 27.27
CA ILE A 10 -0.74 -5.60 26.61
C ILE A 10 -0.42 -6.60 25.50
N ILE A 11 0.58 -6.31 24.65
CA ILE A 11 0.98 -7.17 23.53
C ILE A 11 1.45 -8.55 24.01
N GLU A 12 2.22 -8.61 25.11
CA GLU A 12 2.71 -9.88 25.67
C GLU A 12 1.59 -10.86 26.09
N LYS A 13 0.39 -10.34 26.38
CA LYS A 13 -0.76 -11.16 26.80
C LYS A 13 -1.62 -11.63 25.62
N ILE A 14 -1.30 -11.21 24.40
CA ILE A 14 -2.09 -11.48 23.21
C ILE A 14 -1.54 -12.71 22.49
N PRO A 15 -2.39 -13.69 22.12
CA PRO A 15 -1.96 -14.84 21.33
C PRO A 15 -1.37 -14.43 19.97
N GLU A 16 -0.34 -15.13 19.52
CA GLU A 16 0.39 -14.85 18.26
C GLU A 16 -0.53 -14.63 17.05
N TYR A 17 -1.56 -15.48 16.87
CA TYR A 17 -2.48 -15.38 15.74
C TYR A 17 -3.32 -14.09 15.73
N LYS A 18 -3.44 -13.39 16.87
CA LYS A 18 -4.09 -12.08 16.96
C LYS A 18 -3.13 -10.92 16.73
N LEU A 19 -1.82 -11.14 16.88
CA LEU A 19 -0.80 -10.11 16.63
C LEU A 19 -0.82 -9.67 15.17
N ALA A 20 -1.12 -10.58 14.23
CA ALA A 20 -1.28 -10.23 12.82
C ALA A 20 -2.30 -9.10 12.60
N TYR A 21 -3.46 -9.15 13.26
CA TYR A 21 -4.48 -8.09 13.16
C TYR A 21 -4.03 -6.77 13.77
N ILE A 22 -3.28 -6.83 14.88
CA ILE A 22 -2.75 -5.64 15.56
C ILE A 22 -1.67 -4.98 14.70
N ILE A 23 -0.79 -5.78 14.08
CA ILE A 23 0.21 -5.30 13.13
C ILE A 23 -0.47 -4.62 11.94
N SER A 24 -1.50 -5.23 11.35
CA SER A 24 -2.27 -4.62 10.26
C SER A 24 -2.93 -3.30 10.68
N PHE A 25 -3.50 -3.23 11.88
CA PHE A 25 -4.10 -2.01 12.41
C PHE A 25 -3.06 -0.91 12.64
N LEU A 26 -1.92 -1.23 13.27
CA LEU A 26 -0.86 -0.27 13.52
C LEU A 26 -0.20 0.23 12.23
N ARG A 27 -0.05 -0.64 11.21
CA ARG A 27 0.38 -0.22 9.87
C ARG A 27 -0.62 0.75 9.25
N GLY A 28 -1.91 0.46 9.33
CA GLY A 28 -2.95 1.40 8.87
C GLY A 28 -2.98 2.72 9.64
N PHE A 29 -2.64 2.70 10.94
CA PHE A 29 -2.51 3.90 11.77
C PHE A 29 -1.25 4.71 11.46
N GLN A 30 -0.15 4.06 11.04
CA GLN A 30 1.06 4.74 10.56
C GLN A 30 0.84 5.41 9.19
N MET A 31 -0.04 4.84 8.37
CA MET A 31 -0.40 5.33 7.04
C MET A 31 -1.31 6.58 7.01
N ASP A 32 -1.68 7.14 8.16
CA ASP A 32 -2.49 8.38 8.25
C ASP A 32 -1.65 9.66 8.09
N ASP A 33 -0.32 9.54 7.93
CA ASP A 33 0.56 10.64 7.55
C ASP A 33 0.73 10.64 6.02
N GLU A 34 0.21 11.65 5.30
CA GLU A 34 0.26 11.82 3.82
C GLU A 34 1.65 11.54 3.18
N ILE A 35 2.72 11.64 3.98
CA ILE A 35 4.10 11.32 3.60
C ILE A 35 4.28 9.84 3.20
N GLU A 36 3.57 8.90 3.83
CA GLU A 36 3.71 7.47 3.51
C GLU A 36 3.01 7.11 2.19
N ASP A 37 1.90 7.78 1.84
CA ASP A 37 1.25 7.64 0.54
C ASP A 37 2.15 8.13 -0.60
N ASP A 38 2.82 9.27 -0.42
CA ASP A 38 3.80 9.78 -1.37
C ASP A 38 4.96 8.79 -1.56
N LEU A 39 5.50 8.25 -0.46
CA LEU A 39 6.58 7.25 -0.50
C LEU A 39 6.15 5.94 -1.15
N PHE A 40 4.91 5.51 -0.89
CA PHE A 40 4.35 4.30 -1.47
C PHE A 40 4.12 4.48 -2.98
N CYS A 41 3.54 5.60 -3.40
CA CYS A 41 3.33 5.93 -4.81
C CYS A 41 4.66 6.05 -5.57
N GLU A 42 5.67 6.69 -4.97
CA GLU A 42 7.01 6.76 -5.52
C GLU A 42 7.63 5.37 -5.66
N ALA A 43 7.49 4.50 -4.64
CA ALA A 43 7.99 3.13 -4.71
C ALA A 43 7.32 2.32 -5.84
N LEU A 44 6.00 2.45 -6.02
CA LEU A 44 5.28 1.82 -7.14
C LEU A 44 5.76 2.34 -8.49
N TYR A 45 5.97 3.65 -8.62
CA TYR A 45 6.47 4.26 -9.85
C TYR A 45 7.87 3.77 -10.20
N GLN A 46 8.78 3.71 -9.23
CA GLN A 46 10.13 3.20 -9.44
C GLN A 46 10.14 1.71 -9.80
N ASP A 47 9.26 0.90 -9.19
CA ASP A 47 9.11 -0.50 -9.54
C ASP A 47 8.60 -0.66 -10.99
N TYR A 48 7.59 0.11 -11.38
CA TYR A 48 7.11 0.16 -12.76
C TYR A 48 8.25 0.53 -13.72
N LEU A 49 9.03 1.58 -13.45
CA LEU A 49 10.16 1.96 -14.32
C LEU A 49 11.20 0.86 -14.46
N LYS A 50 11.49 0.15 -13.38
CA LYS A 50 12.53 -0.89 -13.31
C LYS A 50 12.12 -2.19 -13.99
N ASN A 51 10.86 -2.58 -13.87
CA ASN A 51 10.38 -3.89 -14.31
C ASN A 51 9.60 -3.85 -15.63
N SER A 52 9.16 -2.66 -16.09
CA SER A 52 8.41 -2.52 -17.34
C SER A 52 9.30 -2.55 -18.57
N THR A 53 8.83 -3.25 -19.60
CA THR A 53 9.44 -3.30 -20.93
C THR A 53 9.07 -2.06 -21.76
N ALA A 54 9.57 -1.98 -23.00
CA ALA A 54 9.20 -0.91 -23.92
C ALA A 54 7.72 -1.01 -24.37
N GLU A 55 7.21 -2.24 -24.50
CA GLU A 55 5.82 -2.51 -24.86
C GLU A 55 4.86 -2.08 -23.73
N ASP A 56 5.24 -2.32 -22.47
CA ASP A 56 4.45 -1.90 -21.29
C ASP A 56 4.30 -0.37 -21.15
N LYS A 57 5.08 0.39 -21.93
CA LYS A 57 5.09 1.86 -21.95
C LYS A 57 4.42 2.43 -23.20
N GLU A 58 3.88 1.59 -24.08
CA GLU A 58 3.13 2.06 -25.23
C GLU A 58 1.82 2.70 -24.79
N LEU A 59 1.59 3.93 -25.28
CA LEU A 59 0.39 4.68 -25.00
C LEU A 59 -0.64 4.39 -26.09
N ILE A 60 -1.85 4.04 -25.68
CA ILE A 60 -3.01 3.92 -26.57
C ILE A 60 -3.97 5.10 -26.35
N PRO A 61 -4.71 5.54 -27.38
CA PRO A 61 -5.80 6.50 -27.21
C PRO A 61 -6.85 6.00 -26.22
N ILE A 62 -7.49 6.91 -25.49
CA ILE A 62 -8.50 6.56 -24.48
C ILE A 62 -9.69 5.82 -25.11
N GLU A 63 -10.06 6.16 -26.34
CA GLU A 63 -11.11 5.52 -27.11
C GLU A 63 -10.78 4.04 -27.40
N GLU A 64 -9.52 3.74 -27.67
CA GLU A 64 -9.05 2.39 -27.90
C GLU A 64 -9.02 1.58 -26.61
N ALA A 65 -8.55 2.18 -25.51
CA ALA A 65 -8.57 1.57 -24.18
C ALA A 65 -10.00 1.21 -23.74
N ALA A 66 -10.93 2.13 -23.88
CA ALA A 66 -12.33 1.91 -23.52
C ALA A 66 -12.97 0.78 -24.33
N LYS A 67 -12.69 0.72 -25.64
CA LYS A 67 -13.13 -0.38 -26.50
C LYS A 67 -12.54 -1.73 -26.06
N MET A 68 -11.26 -1.80 -25.71
CA MET A 68 -10.62 -3.02 -25.22
C MET A 68 -11.23 -3.50 -23.89
N LEU A 69 -11.60 -2.56 -23.02
CA LEU A 69 -12.16 -2.83 -21.70
C LEU A 69 -13.68 -3.01 -21.70
N GLY A 70 -14.36 -2.80 -22.83
CA GLY A 70 -15.82 -2.89 -22.93
C GLY A 70 -16.54 -1.76 -22.19
N VAL A 71 -15.93 -0.58 -22.12
CA VAL A 71 -16.46 0.63 -21.48
C VAL A 71 -16.94 1.60 -22.56
N ASP A 72 -18.14 2.15 -22.39
CA ASP A 72 -18.62 3.27 -23.22
C ASP A 72 -18.06 4.59 -22.68
N LEU A 73 -17.48 5.40 -23.58
CA LEU A 73 -16.93 6.74 -23.31
C LEU A 73 -17.93 7.84 -23.65
#